data_AF-A0A939F040-F1
#
_entry.id   AF-A0A939F040-F1
#
_cell.length_a   1.000
_cell.length_b   1.000
_cell.length_c   1.000
_cell.angle_alpha   90.00
_cell.angle_beta   90.00
_cell.angle_gamma   90.00
#
_symmetry.space_group_name_H-M   'P 1'
#
loop_
_entity.id
_entity.type
_entity.pdbx_description
1 polymer ?
#
loop_
_entity_poly.entity_id
_entity_poly.type
_entity_poly.pdbx_seq_one_letter_code
_entity_poly.pdbx_strand_id
1 'polypeptide(L)'
;METPAPIRLKDALALLEGGAPVSVRFVTCDRRRHTGGEFRELKAARLGSGKRQAAEKLAPLPTGEKTPARLTKSPAHFANATRNLVDTTTGNLVKVHIYLLVAVAGRKVII
;
A
#
# COMPACT_ATOMS: atom_id res chain seq x y z
N MET A 1 -18.74 -19.29 -10.49
CA MET A 1 -17.84 -18.14 -10.26
C MET A 1 -16.45 -18.60 -10.62
N GLU A 2 -16.00 -18.37 -11.86
CA GLU A 2 -14.65 -18.76 -12.27
C GLU A 2 -13.66 -17.93 -11.47
N THR A 3 -12.89 -18.57 -10.59
CA THR A 3 -11.77 -17.91 -9.91
C THR A 3 -10.73 -17.66 -10.99
N PRO A 4 -10.38 -16.40 -11.30
CA PRO A 4 -9.43 -16.11 -12.36
C PRO A 4 -8.08 -16.75 -12.02
N ALA A 5 -7.36 -17.19 -13.06
CA ALA A 5 -6.10 -17.90 -12.92
C ALA A 5 -5.14 -17.17 -11.97
N PRO A 6 -4.41 -17.91 -11.11
CA PRO A 6 -3.50 -17.30 -10.17
C PRO A 6 -2.37 -16.57 -10.91
N ILE A 7 -1.89 -15.48 -10.30
CA ILE A 7 -0.83 -14.64 -10.85
C ILE A 7 0.40 -14.68 -9.95
N ARG A 8 1.58 -14.52 -10.56
CA ARG A 8 2.81 -14.40 -9.78
C ARG A 8 2.88 -13.01 -9.13
N LEU A 9 3.63 -12.91 -8.03
CA LEU A 9 3.86 -11.65 -7.34
C LEU A 9 4.38 -10.54 -8.28
N LYS A 10 5.27 -10.89 -9.21
CA LYS A 10 5.80 -9.95 -10.21
C LYS A 10 4.68 -9.32 -11.05
N ASP A 11 3.78 -10.14 -11.55
CA ASP A 11 2.68 -9.69 -12.41
C ASP A 11 1.64 -8.91 -11.61
N ALA A 12 1.38 -9.33 -10.36
CA ALA A 12 0.52 -8.61 -9.43
C ALA A 12 1.05 -7.19 -9.14
N LEU A 13 2.36 -7.04 -8.96
CA LEU A 13 2.98 -5.73 -8.77
C LEU A 13 2.92 -4.87 -10.05
N ALA A 14 3.14 -5.46 -11.22
CA ALA A 14 3.00 -4.76 -12.49
C ALA A 14 1.57 -4.20 -12.70
N LEU A 15 0.54 -4.95 -12.31
CA LEU A 15 -0.85 -4.47 -12.34
C LEU A 15 -1.08 -3.28 -11.40
N LEU A 16 -0.42 -3.26 -10.25
CA LEU A 16 -0.51 -2.15 -9.30
C LEU A 16 0.31 -0.92 -9.73
N GLU A 17 1.35 -1.12 -10.55
CA GLU A 17 2.15 -0.05 -11.17
C GLU A 17 1.46 0.56 -12.39
N GLY A 18 0.60 -0.20 -13.08
CA GLY A 18 -0.14 0.24 -14.27
C GLY A 18 -1.11 1.43 -14.07
N GLY A 19 -1.22 1.98 -12.86
CA GLY A 19 -1.96 3.21 -12.56
C GLY A 19 -3.47 3.05 -12.44
N ALA A 20 -4.04 1.95 -12.94
CA ALA A 20 -5.45 1.62 -12.76
C ALA A 20 -5.75 1.19 -11.31
N PRO A 21 -6.83 1.70 -10.68
CA PRO A 21 -7.24 1.24 -9.36
C PRO A 21 -7.76 -0.19 -9.45
N VAL A 22 -7.11 -1.11 -8.73
CA VAL A 22 -7.46 -2.54 -8.70
C VAL A 22 -7.82 -2.99 -7.30
N SER A 23 -8.67 -4.01 -7.18
CA SER A 23 -8.99 -4.60 -5.88
C SER A 23 -7.77 -5.35 -5.32
N VAL A 24 -7.47 -5.17 -4.04
CA VAL A 24 -6.32 -5.81 -3.38
C VAL A 24 -6.77 -6.37 -2.04
N ARG A 25 -6.44 -7.63 -1.80
CA ARG A 25 -6.65 -8.31 -0.52
C ARG A 25 -5.31 -8.71 0.09
N PHE A 26 -5.11 -8.37 1.36
CA PHE A 26 -3.88 -8.64 2.08
C PHE A 26 -4.15 -9.04 3.53
N VAL A 27 -3.19 -9.71 4.15
CA VAL A 27 -3.23 -10.05 5.58
C VAL A 27 -2.48 -8.98 6.37
N THR A 28 -3.10 -8.47 7.42
CA THR A 28 -2.44 -7.60 8.38
C THR A 28 -1.54 -8.40 9.30
N CYS A 29 -0.45 -7.80 9.80
CA CYS A 29 0.37 -8.42 10.83
C CYS A 29 -0.13 -7.96 12.21
N ASP A 30 -0.57 -8.89 13.07
CA ASP A 30 -0.84 -8.58 14.47
C ASP A 30 0.50 -8.52 15.21
N ARG A 31 0.99 -7.30 15.40
CA ARG A 31 2.27 -7.04 16.08
C ARG A 31 2.28 -7.41 17.54
N ARG A 32 1.12 -7.48 18.21
CA ARG A 32 1.06 -7.83 19.64
C ARG A 32 1.12 -9.34 19.83
N ARG A 33 0.47 -10.08 18.95
CA ARG A 33 0.42 -11.55 19.00
C ARG A 33 1.51 -12.22 18.16
N HIS A 34 2.23 -11.46 17.34
CA HIS A 34 3.25 -11.96 16.41
C HIS A 34 2.67 -13.01 15.42
N THR A 35 1.40 -12.88 15.09
CA THR A 35 0.68 -13.79 14.18
C THR A 35 0.16 -13.06 12.95
N GLY A 36 -0.29 -13.83 11.95
CA GLY A 36 -1.19 -13.32 10.93
C GLY A 36 -2.43 -12.73 11.60
N GLY A 37 -2.73 -11.48 11.28
CA GLY A 37 -3.92 -10.75 11.73
C GLY A 37 -5.08 -10.97 10.75
N GLU A 38 -5.87 -9.93 10.56
CA GLU A 38 -7.09 -9.97 9.76
C GLU A 38 -6.80 -9.80 8.26
N PHE A 39 -7.64 -10.42 7.43
CA PHE A 39 -7.72 -10.13 6.01
C PHE A 39 -8.39 -8.77 5.82
N ARG A 40 -7.70 -7.86 5.15
CA ARG A 40 -8.24 -6.58 4.72
C ARG A 40 -8.33 -6.54 3.20
N GLU A 41 -9.34 -5.82 2.73
CA GLU A 41 -9.61 -5.65 1.31
C GLU A 41 -9.72 -4.16 0.99
N LEU A 42 -9.03 -3.75 -0.07
CA LEU A 42 -9.15 -2.44 -0.68
C LEU A 42 -9.83 -2.64 -2.03
N LYS A 43 -11.00 -2.04 -2.23
CA LYS A 43 -11.76 -2.19 -3.48
C LYS A 43 -11.05 -1.53 -4.67
N ALA A 44 -10.34 -0.44 -4.43
CA ALA A 44 -9.73 0.38 -5.47
C ALA A 44 -8.36 0.91 -5.03
N ALA A 45 -7.32 0.07 -5.09
CA ALA A 45 -5.97 0.41 -4.67
C ALA A 45 -5.01 0.64 -5.84
N ARG A 46 -4.05 1.56 -5.65
CA ARG A 46 -2.91 1.81 -6.55
C ARG A 46 -1.62 1.96 -5.76
N LEU A 47 -0.46 1.85 -6.39
CA LEU A 47 0.80 2.18 -5.72
C LEU A 47 0.90 3.68 -5.45
N GLY A 48 1.16 4.03 -4.19
CA GLY A 48 1.30 5.40 -3.72
C GLY A 48 2.75 5.85 -3.59
N SER A 49 3.10 6.94 -4.27
CA SER A 49 4.36 7.64 -4.02
C SER A 49 4.21 8.59 -2.82
N GLY A 50 4.69 8.14 -1.65
CA GLY A 50 5.39 8.97 -0.66
C GLY A 50 4.77 10.25 -0.07
N LYS A 51 3.52 10.61 -0.31
CA LYS A 51 2.85 11.69 0.43
C LYS A 51 1.56 11.15 1.04
N ARG A 52 1.55 10.97 2.37
CA ARG A 52 0.30 10.91 3.14
C ARG A 52 -0.44 12.22 2.84
N GLN A 53 -1.55 12.18 2.12
CA GLN A 53 -2.52 13.29 2.12
C GLN A 53 -3.32 13.31 3.44
N ALA A 54 -2.63 13.12 4.57
CA ALA A 54 -3.23 13.20 5.90
C ALA A 54 -3.02 14.60 6.52
N ALA A 55 -2.91 15.63 5.69
CA ALA A 55 -2.55 16.99 6.13
C ALA A 55 -3.37 18.11 5.49
N GLU A 56 -4.55 17.84 4.91
CA GLU A 56 -5.46 18.91 4.44
C GLU A 56 -6.64 19.18 5.39
N LYS A 57 -6.53 18.76 6.65
CA LYS A 57 -7.43 19.22 7.74
C LYS A 57 -6.67 19.64 9.00
N LEU A 58 -5.61 20.44 8.86
CA LEU A 58 -5.18 21.30 9.95
C LEU A 58 -5.08 22.73 9.44
N ALA A 59 -5.81 23.62 10.11
CA ALA A 59 -5.89 25.04 9.85
C ALA A 59 -4.51 25.70 9.71
N PRO A 60 -4.38 26.78 8.92
CA PRO A 60 -3.10 27.46 8.74
C PRO A 60 -2.67 28.13 10.04
N LEU A 61 -1.57 27.64 10.63
CA LEU A 61 -0.81 28.37 11.65
C LEU A 61 0.22 29.27 10.95
N PRO A 62 0.46 30.50 11.45
CA PRO A 62 1.25 31.49 10.75
C PRO A 62 2.74 31.16 10.72
N THR A 63 3.32 31.59 9.61
CA THR A 63 4.70 31.51 9.14
C THR A 63 5.77 31.72 10.21
N GLY A 64 6.62 30.71 10.39
CA GLY A 64 7.92 30.81 11.04
C GLY A 64 8.95 29.98 10.25
N GLU A 65 9.89 30.66 9.62
CA GLU A 65 10.99 30.10 8.82
C GLU A 65 11.79 29.05 9.61
N LYS A 66 11.75 27.80 9.16
CA LYS A 66 12.90 26.87 9.15
C LYS A 66 12.71 25.90 7.99
N THR A 67 13.57 25.98 6.98
CA THR A 67 13.66 24.98 5.91
C THR A 67 14.19 23.69 6.53
N PRO A 68 13.40 22.61 6.71
CA PRO A 68 14.00 21.36 7.14
C PRO A 68 14.76 20.80 5.94
N ALA A 69 16.08 20.67 6.08
CA ALA A 69 16.89 19.87 5.17
C ALA A 69 16.18 18.53 5.00
N ARG A 70 15.70 18.26 3.79
CA ARG A 70 14.89 17.08 3.47
C ARG A 70 15.81 15.88 3.58
N LEU A 71 15.94 15.29 4.76
CA LEU A 71 16.56 13.98 4.92
C LEU A 71 15.76 13.02 4.05
N THR A 72 16.28 12.73 2.87
CA THR A 72 15.81 11.64 2.00
C THR A 72 16.17 10.35 2.72
N LYS A 73 15.33 9.99 3.70
CA LYS A 73 15.39 8.68 4.34
C LYS A 73 15.11 7.69 3.24
N SER A 74 16.15 7.10 2.65
CA SER A 74 16.02 6.02 1.67
C SER A 74 15.35 4.87 2.41
N PRO A 75 14.04 4.66 2.26
CA PRO A 75 13.39 3.56 2.93
C PRO A 75 13.92 2.37 2.15
N ALA A 76 14.70 1.49 2.77
CA ALA A 76 15.23 0.30 2.11
C ALA A 76 14.06 -0.61 1.70
N HIS A 77 13.37 -0.24 0.63
CA HIS A 77 12.10 -0.81 0.17
C HIS A 77 12.33 -2.22 -0.35
N PHE A 78 13.52 -2.48 -0.88
CA PHE A 78 14.00 -3.81 -1.23
C PHE A 78 14.22 -4.67 0.00
N ALA A 79 14.95 -4.17 1.00
CA ALA A 79 15.25 -4.93 2.22
C ALA A 79 13.98 -5.28 3.02
N ASN A 80 12.99 -4.38 3.05
CA ASN A 80 11.76 -4.58 3.80
C ASN A 80 10.60 -5.08 2.94
N ALA A 81 10.79 -5.22 1.61
CA ALA A 81 9.79 -5.64 0.64
C ALA A 81 8.38 -5.05 0.89
N THR A 82 8.33 -3.76 1.26
CA THR A 82 7.12 -3.03 1.62
C THR A 82 6.77 -1.99 0.57
N ARG A 83 5.48 -1.93 0.22
CA ARG A 83 4.91 -0.97 -0.72
C ARG A 83 3.77 -0.21 -0.07
N ASN A 84 3.60 1.05 -0.50
CA ASN A 84 2.46 1.86 -0.08
C ASN A 84 1.35 1.67 -1.12
N LEU A 85 0.19 1.23 -0.67
CA LEU A 85 -1.04 1.23 -1.43
C LEU A 85 -1.87 2.45 -1.05
N VAL A 86 -2.43 3.13 -2.03
CA VAL A 86 -3.39 4.21 -1.83
C VAL A 86 -4.74 3.70 -2.27
N ASP A 87 -5.69 3.69 -1.34
CA ASP A 87 -7.09 3.52 -1.64
C ASP A 87 -7.60 4.78 -2.33
N THR A 88 -7.99 4.65 -3.60
CA THR A 88 -8.51 5.74 -4.41
C THR A 88 -9.93 6.15 -4.03
N THR A 89 -10.68 5.30 -3.31
CA THR A 89 -12.01 5.65 -2.82
C THR A 89 -11.93 6.54 -1.58
N THR A 90 -11.00 6.26 -0.67
CA THR A 90 -10.89 6.98 0.62
C THR A 90 -9.70 7.94 0.70
N GLY A 91 -8.76 7.87 -0.24
CA GLY A 91 -7.48 8.58 -0.18
C GLY A 91 -6.50 8.01 0.84
N ASN A 92 -6.86 6.91 1.53
CA ASN A 92 -6.05 6.35 2.60
C ASN A 92 -4.80 5.66 2.07
N LEU A 93 -3.66 5.98 2.68
CA LEU A 93 -2.38 5.34 2.40
C LEU A 93 -2.14 4.20 3.39
N VAL A 94 -2.11 2.97 2.87
CA VAL A 94 -1.87 1.74 3.60
C VAL A 94 -0.50 1.17 3.21
N LYS A 95 0.38 0.95 4.18
CA LYS A 95 1.66 0.29 3.93
C LYS A 95 1.47 -1.22 4.07
N VAL A 96 1.83 -1.97 3.04
CA VAL A 96 1.67 -3.43 2.98
C VAL A 96 3.01 -4.07 2.61
N HIS A 97 3.33 -5.19 3.24
CA HIS A 97 4.44 -6.03 2.82
C HIS A 97 3.98 -6.88 1.63
N ILE A 98 4.75 -6.91 0.54
CA ILE A 98 4.32 -7.53 -0.73
C ILE A 98 4.03 -9.04 -0.60
N TYR A 99 4.74 -9.77 0.27
CA TYR A 99 4.46 -11.18 0.57
C TYR A 99 3.17 -11.45 1.34
N LEU A 100 2.53 -10.42 1.90
CA LEU A 100 1.23 -10.53 2.57
C LEU A 100 0.06 -10.28 1.62
N LEU A 101 0.32 -10.07 0.33
CA LEU A 101 -0.70 -9.97 -0.70
C LEU A 101 -1.28 -11.36 -0.98
N VAL A 102 -2.61 -11.46 -0.87
CA VAL A 102 -3.35 -12.72 -1.08
C VAL A 102 -4.03 -12.72 -2.44
N ALA A 103 -4.58 -11.58 -2.83
CA ALA A 103 -5.21 -11.40 -4.14
C ALA A 103 -5.06 -9.98 -4.67
N VAL A 104 -4.89 -9.85 -5.98
CA VAL A 104 -4.86 -8.58 -6.72
C VAL A 104 -5.73 -8.71 -7.96
N ALA A 105 -6.59 -7.73 -8.23
CA ALA A 105 -7.58 -7.74 -9.30
C ALA A 105 -8.45 -9.02 -9.32
N GLY A 106 -8.83 -9.50 -8.12
CA GLY A 106 -9.59 -10.75 -7.94
C GLY A 106 -8.79 -12.04 -8.19
N ARG A 107 -7.51 -11.95 -8.55
CA ARG A 107 -6.63 -13.11 -8.83
C ARG A 107 -5.78 -13.45 -7.63
N LYS A 108 -5.67 -14.74 -7.29
CA LYS A 108 -4.82 -15.22 -6.19
C LYS A 108 -3.35 -14.97 -6.53
N VAL A 109 -2.60 -14.38 -5.59
CA VAL A 109 -1.16 -14.15 -5.73
C VAL A 109 -0.41 -15.40 -5.27
N ILE A 110 0.53 -15.86 -6.09
CA ILE A 110 1.48 -16.92 -5.77
C ILE A 110 2.88 -16.31 -5.73
N ILE A 111 3.66 -16.69 -4.72
CA ILE A 111 5.03 -16.21 -4.45
C ILE A 111 6.02 -17.26 -4.92
#